data_AF-A0A7C1WGD4-F1
#
_entry.id   AF-A0A7C1WGD4-F1
#
_cell.length_a   1.000
_cell.length_b   1.000
_cell.length_c   1.000
_cell.angle_alpha   90.00
_cell.angle_beta   90.00
_cell.angle_gamma   90.00
#
_symmetry.space_group_name_H-M   'P 1'
#
loop_
_entity.id
_entity.type
_entity.pdbx_description
1 polymer ?
#
loop_
_entity_poly.entity_id
_entity_poly.type
_entity_poly.pdbx_seq_one_letter_code
_entity_poly.pdbx_strand_id
1 'polypeptide(L)'
;KIPLVPMSKIITKYLDNKVPNFISLDTEGYDFGILKSLNFDNFRPEVFCVETLTYTENKDERKEDEIINFMKEKDYFIFADTYINTIFVDKNKWLNR
;
A
#
# COMPACT_ATOMS: atom_id res chain seq x y z
N LYS A 1 -20.28 -3.92 -14.93
CA LYS A 1 -19.69 -3.58 -13.61
C LYS A 1 -18.58 -4.59 -13.34
N ILE A 2 -17.37 -4.16 -12.98
CA ILE A 2 -16.23 -5.06 -12.72
C ILE A 2 -16.35 -5.59 -11.28
N PRO A 3 -16.23 -6.91 -11.03
CA PRO A 3 -16.30 -7.47 -9.68
C PRO A 3 -15.05 -7.11 -8.87
N LEU A 4 -15.24 -6.77 -7.60
CA LEU A 4 -14.15 -6.50 -6.66
C LEU A 4 -13.89 -7.71 -5.76
N VAL A 5 -12.62 -7.95 -5.46
CA VAL A 5 -12.19 -9.05 -4.58
C VAL A 5 -11.29 -8.48 -3.47
N PRO A 6 -11.59 -8.76 -2.19
CA PRO A 6 -10.72 -8.36 -1.08
C PRO A 6 -9.34 -9.03 -1.18
N MET A 7 -8.30 -8.29 -0.80
CA MET A 7 -6.93 -8.79 -0.83
C MET A 7 -6.75 -10.06 0.01
N SER A 8 -7.40 -10.13 1.18
CA SER A 8 -7.43 -11.32 2.03
C SER A 8 -7.83 -12.60 1.27
N LYS A 9 -8.83 -12.52 0.39
CA LYS A 9 -9.24 -13.66 -0.45
C LYS A 9 -8.17 -14.04 -1.47
N ILE A 10 -7.45 -13.07 -2.02
CA ILE A 10 -6.37 -13.31 -2.98
C ILE A 10 -5.23 -14.06 -2.28
N ILE A 11 -4.82 -13.60 -1.11
CA ILE A 11 -3.72 -14.20 -0.33
C ILE A 11 -4.07 -15.62 0.11
N THR A 12 -5.26 -15.83 0.65
CA THR A 12 -5.70 -17.16 1.08
C THR A 12 -5.80 -18.13 -0.09
N LYS A 13 -6.33 -17.68 -1.24
CA LYS A 13 -6.58 -18.55 -2.39
C LYS A 13 -5.33 -18.86 -3.21
N TYR A 14 -4.43 -17.90 -3.37
CA TYR A 14 -3.33 -17.99 -4.34
C TYR A 14 -1.94 -18.02 -3.70
N LEU A 15 -1.81 -17.65 -2.42
CA LEU A 15 -0.52 -17.57 -1.74
C LEU A 15 -0.42 -18.51 -0.52
N ASP A 16 -1.33 -19.47 -0.35
CA ASP A 16 -1.38 -20.38 0.80
C ASP A 16 -1.32 -19.66 2.15
N ASN A 17 -2.02 -18.52 2.26
CA ASN A 17 -1.97 -17.62 3.42
C ASN A 17 -0.60 -16.99 3.70
N LYS A 18 0.38 -17.09 2.80
CA LYS A 18 1.67 -16.42 2.93
C LYS A 18 1.55 -14.97 2.52
N VAL A 19 1.96 -14.08 3.42
CA VAL A 19 2.06 -12.64 3.14
C VAL A 19 3.23 -12.43 2.18
N PRO A 20 3.04 -11.77 1.03
CA PRO A 20 4.15 -11.41 0.16
C PRO A 20 5.03 -10.36 0.83
N ASN A 21 6.35 -10.42 0.60
CA ASN A 21 7.27 -9.44 1.18
C ASN A 21 7.08 -8.05 0.55
N PHE A 22 6.66 -8.00 -0.71
CA PHE A 22 6.47 -6.76 -1.49
C PHE A 22 5.08 -6.71 -2.12
N ILE A 23 4.45 -5.54 -2.06
CA ILE A 23 3.19 -5.24 -2.77
C ILE A 23 3.33 -3.90 -3.48
N SER A 24 2.99 -3.90 -4.77
CA SER A 24 2.78 -2.66 -5.53
C SER A 24 1.29 -2.41 -5.68
N LEU A 25 0.84 -1.18 -5.41
CA LEU A 25 -0.53 -0.72 -5.55
C LEU A 25 -0.56 0.47 -6.52
N ASP A 26 -1.23 0.22 -7.64
CA ASP A 26 -1.62 1.18 -8.66
C ASP A 26 -2.96 0.64 -9.19
N THR A 27 -4.05 1.16 -8.62
CA THR A 27 -5.39 0.62 -8.83
C THR A 27 -6.38 1.69 -9.28
N GLU A 28 -5.91 2.77 -9.92
CA GLU A 28 -6.77 3.83 -10.49
C GLU A 28 -7.74 4.40 -9.44
N GLY A 29 -7.21 4.67 -8.23
CA GLY A 29 -7.93 5.32 -7.13
C GLY A 29 -8.51 4.40 -6.05
N TYR A 30 -8.30 3.09 -6.13
CA TYR A 30 -8.74 2.14 -5.08
C TYR A 30 -7.68 1.87 -4.00
N ASP A 31 -6.49 2.45 -4.11
CA ASP A 31 -5.31 2.11 -3.30
C ASP A 31 -5.54 2.34 -1.81
N PHE A 32 -6.08 3.50 -1.44
CA PHE A 32 -6.40 3.79 -0.04
C PHE A 32 -7.50 2.87 0.51
N GLY A 33 -8.48 2.50 -0.32
CA GLY A 33 -9.53 1.56 0.04
C GLY A 33 -8.98 0.15 0.28
N ILE A 34 -8.05 -0.29 -0.56
CA ILE A 34 -7.33 -1.57 -0.38
C ILE A 34 -6.57 -1.54 0.94
N LEU A 35 -5.73 -0.53 1.17
CA LEU A 35 -4.95 -0.37 2.39
C LEU A 35 -5.84 -0.37 3.65
N LYS A 36 -6.94 0.39 3.67
CA LYS A 36 -7.90 0.40 4.81
C LYS A 36 -8.58 -0.93 5.06
N SER A 37 -8.73 -1.78 4.03
CA SER A 37 -9.36 -3.09 4.16
C SER A 37 -8.43 -4.18 4.71
N LEU A 38 -7.11 -3.93 4.76
CA LEU A 38 -6.13 -4.90 5.22
C LEU A 38 -6.12 -4.99 6.75
N ASN A 39 -6.04 -6.23 7.26
CA ASN A 39 -5.71 -6.48 8.64
C ASN A 39 -4.18 -6.56 8.78
N PHE A 40 -3.55 -5.47 9.22
CA PHE A 40 -2.10 -5.36 9.35
C PHE A 40 -1.47 -6.24 10.45
N ASP A 41 -2.28 -6.83 11.34
CA ASP A 41 -1.78 -7.77 12.35
C ASP A 41 -1.47 -9.13 11.72
N ASN A 42 -2.29 -9.53 10.74
CA ASN A 42 -2.18 -10.80 10.05
C ASN A 42 -1.55 -10.67 8.65
N PHE A 43 -1.62 -9.49 8.05
CA PHE A 43 -1.15 -9.19 6.71
C PHE A 43 -0.23 -7.98 6.71
N ARG A 44 1.07 -8.26 6.85
CA ARG A 44 2.09 -7.23 7.04
C ARG A 44 3.29 -7.46 6.11
N PRO A 45 3.21 -7.02 4.84
CA PRO A 45 4.35 -7.02 3.92
C PRO A 45 5.55 -6.27 4.49
N GLU A 46 6.74 -6.53 3.99
CA GLU A 46 7.93 -5.76 4.38
C GLU A 46 7.95 -4.40 3.69
N VAL A 47 7.44 -4.37 2.46
CA VAL A 47 7.49 -3.19 1.60
C VAL A 47 6.17 -3.04 0.85
N PHE A 48 5.66 -1.82 0.85
CA PHE A 48 4.63 -1.37 -0.08
C PHE A 48 5.21 -0.33 -1.03
N CYS A 49 4.88 -0.42 -2.31
CA CYS A 49 5.03 0.66 -3.28
C CYS A 49 3.61 1.10 -3.64
N VAL A 50 3.26 2.34 -3.35
CA VAL A 50 1.88 2.82 -3.56
C VAL A 50 1.93 4.07 -4.41
N GLU A 51 1.08 4.16 -5.42
CA GLU A 51 0.83 5.42 -6.11
C GLU A 51 0.24 6.41 -5.10
N THR A 52 0.89 7.56 -4.96
CA THR A 52 0.51 8.58 -3.96
C THR A 52 0.35 9.94 -4.58
N LEU A 53 0.13 10.00 -5.89
CA LEU A 53 -0.09 11.24 -6.61
C LEU A 53 -1.57 11.28 -7.03
N THR A 54 -2.27 12.35 -6.69
CA THR A 54 -3.66 12.54 -7.10
C THR A 54 -3.76 12.59 -8.62
N TYR A 55 -4.73 11.91 -9.21
CA TYR A 55 -5.05 12.10 -10.63
C TYR A 55 -5.71 13.47 -10.86
N THR A 56 -5.11 14.31 -11.72
CA THR A 56 -5.71 15.58 -12.15
C THR A 56 -5.46 15.83 -13.63
N GLU A 57 -6.38 16.50 -14.32
CA GLU A 57 -6.18 16.91 -15.73
C GLU A 57 -5.49 18.27 -15.87
N ASN A 58 -5.39 19.04 -14.77
CA ASN A 58 -4.99 20.45 -14.78
C ASN A 58 -3.56 20.70 -14.26
N LYS A 59 -2.72 19.67 -14.13
CA LYS A 59 -1.35 19.76 -13.57
C LYS A 59 -1.29 20.31 -12.13
N ASP A 60 -2.35 20.07 -11.36
CA ASP A 60 -2.46 20.45 -9.95
C ASP A 60 -2.30 19.21 -9.06
N GLU A 61 -1.49 18.22 -9.50
CA GLU A 61 -1.32 16.99 -8.78
C GLU A 61 -0.67 17.22 -7.41
N ARG A 62 -1.15 16.49 -6.40
CA ARG A 62 -0.69 16.58 -5.03
C ARG A 62 -0.42 15.18 -4.49
N LYS A 63 0.33 15.14 -3.40
CA LYS A 63 0.47 13.90 -2.66
C LYS A 63 -0.84 13.51 -1.97
N GLU A 64 -1.15 12.24 -2.00
CA GLU A 64 -2.25 11.61 -1.25
C GLU A 64 -1.85 11.49 0.22
N ASP A 65 -1.98 12.59 0.96
CA ASP A 65 -1.61 12.69 2.37
C ASP A 65 -2.35 11.66 3.24
N GLU A 66 -3.57 11.25 2.86
CA GLU A 66 -4.32 10.23 3.58
C GLU A 66 -3.62 8.86 3.54
N ILE A 67 -3.07 8.47 2.39
CA ILE A 67 -2.29 7.23 2.24
C ILE A 67 -1.01 7.34 3.07
N ILE A 68 -0.29 8.45 2.93
CA ILE A 68 0.99 8.66 3.61
C ILE A 68 0.81 8.61 5.13
N ASN A 69 -0.19 9.30 5.66
CA ASN A 69 -0.45 9.34 7.10
C ASN A 69 -0.91 7.99 7.61
N PHE A 70 -1.81 7.31 6.89
CA PHE A 70 -2.26 5.97 7.26
C PHE A 70 -1.09 4.96 7.31
N MET A 71 -0.19 4.98 6.33
CA MET A 71 0.97 4.08 6.33
C MET A 71 1.91 4.35 7.51
N LYS A 72 2.12 5.63 7.86
CA LYS A 72 2.89 6.02 9.06
C LYS A 72 2.21 5.53 10.35
N GLU A 73 0.89 5.67 10.47
CA GLU A 73 0.11 5.14 11.59
C GLU A 73 0.20 3.63 11.73
N LYS A 74 0.45 2.91 10.62
CA LYS A 74 0.70 1.46 10.61
C LYS A 74 2.16 1.09 10.84
N ASP A 75 3.02 1.99 11.31
CA ASP A 75 4.46 1.78 11.54
C ASP A 75 5.27 1.44 10.27
N TYR A 76 4.87 2.00 9.13
CA TYR A 76 5.70 2.03 7.93
C TYR A 76 6.32 3.41 7.75
N PHE A 77 7.61 3.47 7.45
CA PHE A 77 8.29 4.74 7.13
C PHE A 77 8.50 4.88 5.62
N ILE A 78 8.59 6.12 5.15
CA ILE A 78 8.93 6.40 3.75
C ILE A 78 10.41 6.11 3.55
N PHE A 79 10.72 5.10 2.74
CA PHE A 79 12.07 4.77 2.35
C PHE A 79 12.51 5.59 1.13
N ALA A 80 11.61 5.75 0.15
CA ALA A 80 11.86 6.54 -1.04
C ALA A 80 10.55 7.13 -1.58
N ASP A 81 10.67 8.28 -2.25
CA ASP A 81 9.60 8.92 -3.01
C ASP A 81 10.12 9.17 -4.42
N THR A 82 9.45 8.59 -5.42
CA THR A 82 9.80 8.69 -6.84
C THR A 82 8.88 9.66 -7.59
N TYR A 83 8.34 10.66 -6.90
CA TYR A 83 7.33 11.61 -7.36
C TYR A 83 5.92 11.01 -7.51
N ILE A 84 5.73 9.97 -8.33
CA ILE A 84 4.44 9.30 -8.48
C ILE A 84 4.21 8.31 -7.33
N ASN A 85 5.16 7.39 -7.16
CA ASN A 85 5.10 6.33 -6.17
C ASN A 85 5.83 6.71 -4.88
N THR A 86 5.28 6.25 -3.75
CA THR A 86 5.97 6.27 -2.46
C THR A 86 6.24 4.84 -2.01
N ILE A 87 7.48 4.57 -1.63
CA ILE A 87 7.93 3.28 -1.11
C ILE A 87 7.92 3.35 0.41
N PHE A 88 7.06 2.54 1.02
CA PHE A 88 6.89 2.39 2.45
C PHE A 88 7.52 1.09 2.92
N VAL A 89 8.31 1.15 3.99
CA VAL A 89 8.99 -0.02 4.57
C VAL A 89 8.57 -0.20 6.01
N ASP A 90 8.28 -1.44 6.40
CA ASP A 90 7.96 -1.80 7.77
C ASP A 90 9.13 -1.47 8.71
N LYS A 91 8.87 -0.64 9.72
CA LYS A 91 9.91 -0.16 10.62
C LYS A 91 10.56 -1.30 11.42
N ASN A 92 9.78 -2.26 11.89
CA ASN A 92 10.29 -3.35 12.73
C ASN A 92 11.14 -4.32 11.92
N LYS A 93 10.68 -4.74 10.73
CA LYS A 93 11.45 -5.62 9.85
C LYS A 93 12.74 -4.98 9.36
N TRP A 94 12.70 -3.68 9.07
CA TRP A 94 13.91 -2.93 8.69
C TRP A 94 14.96 -2.92 9.80
N LEU A 95 14.56 -2.75 11.06
CA LEU A 95 15.48 -2.71 12.20
C LEU A 95 16.06 -4.09 12.55
N ASN A 96 15.37 -5.18 12.20
CA ASN A 96 15.76 -6.56 12.54
C ASN A 96 16.31 -7.34 11.32
N ARG A 97 16.78 -6.65 10.29
CA ARG A 97 17.35 -7.26 9.07
C ARG A 97 18.73 -7.88 9.29
#